data_AF-A0A1I7I614-F1
#
_entry.id   AF-A0A1I7I614-F1
#
_cell.length_a   1.000
_cell.length_b   1.000
_cell.length_c   1.000
_cell.angle_alpha   90.00
_cell.angle_beta   90.00
_cell.angle_gamma   90.00
#
_symmetry.space_group_name_H-M   'P 1'
#
loop_
_entity.id
_entity.type
_entity.pdbx_description
1 polymer ?
#
loop_
_entity_poly.entity_id
_entity_poly.type
_entity_poly.pdbx_seq_one_letter_code
_entity_poly.pdbx_strand_id
1 'polypeptide(L)'
;MPARQQASVHDMHRDATGATEEMKRYFKVQLHPCGKSSRIWIAIKAKSIGEAFVIADNRTLDTSFIICDGSIIEITQREYYGLISRTV
;
A
#
# COMPACT_ATOMS: atom_id res chain seq x y z
N MET A 1 -47.35 13.38 34.94
CA MET A 1 -46.39 13.17 36.05
C MET A 1 -45.94 11.71 36.01
N PRO A 2 -44.65 11.41 36.28
CA PRO A 2 -43.76 10.80 35.27
C PRO A 2 -43.46 9.31 35.50
N ALA A 3 -43.09 8.59 34.44
CA ALA A 3 -42.24 7.40 34.53
C ALA A 3 -41.01 7.64 33.66
N ARG A 4 -39.92 7.98 34.36
CA ARG A 4 -38.54 8.09 33.90
C ARG A 4 -37.94 6.67 33.94
N GLN A 5 -36.85 6.46 33.20
CA GLN A 5 -35.95 5.28 33.20
C GLN A 5 -36.42 4.13 32.28
N GLN A 6 -35.61 3.54 31.40
CA GLN A 6 -34.16 3.51 31.26
C GLN A 6 -33.85 3.25 29.77
N ALA A 7 -33.03 4.10 29.14
CA ALA A 7 -32.43 3.76 27.86
C ALA A 7 -31.43 2.63 28.12
N SER A 8 -31.76 1.44 27.64
CA SER A 8 -30.91 0.25 27.68
C SER A 8 -29.73 0.48 26.74
N VAL A 9 -28.62 0.91 27.30
CA VAL A 9 -27.28 0.84 26.70
C VAL A 9 -26.87 -0.62 26.64
N HIS A 10 -27.44 -1.37 25.70
CA HIS A 10 -26.91 -2.68 25.34
C HIS A 10 -26.01 -2.53 24.12
N ASP A 11 -24.73 -2.74 24.41
CA ASP A 11 -23.74 -3.34 23.54
C ASP A 11 -23.30 -2.58 22.29
N MET A 12 -22.27 -1.76 22.53
CA MET A 12 -21.14 -1.62 21.62
C MET A 12 -20.48 -2.99 21.35
N HIS A 13 -21.07 -3.83 20.49
CA HIS A 13 -20.31 -4.90 19.86
C HIS A 13 -19.53 -4.32 18.68
N ARG A 14 -18.35 -3.82 19.05
CA ARG A 14 -17.28 -3.38 18.19
C ARG A 14 -16.54 -4.60 17.63
N ASP A 15 -17.19 -5.35 16.73
CA ASP A 15 -16.52 -6.37 15.92
C ASP A 15 -16.24 -5.82 14.51
N ALA A 16 -15.43 -4.76 14.47
CA ALA A 16 -14.72 -4.36 13.26
C ALA A 16 -13.37 -5.10 13.21
N THR A 17 -13.38 -6.42 13.35
CA THR A 17 -12.22 -7.29 13.09
C THR A 17 -12.53 -8.30 11.99
N GLY A 18 -13.47 -7.97 11.10
CA GLY A 18 -13.26 -8.24 9.69
C GLY A 18 -12.32 -7.17 9.17
N ALA A 19 -11.02 -7.29 9.41
CA ALA A 19 -10.08 -6.75 8.45
C ALA A 19 -10.44 -7.47 7.16
N THR A 20 -11.30 -6.84 6.36
CA THR A 20 -11.40 -7.18 4.95
C THR A 20 -9.95 -7.23 4.53
N GLU A 21 -9.46 -8.42 4.17
CA GLU A 21 -8.23 -8.52 3.42
C GLU A 21 -8.54 -7.77 2.12
N GLU A 22 -8.48 -6.44 2.18
CA GLU A 22 -8.65 -5.56 1.04
C GLU A 22 -7.66 -6.09 0.04
N MET A 23 -8.22 -6.65 -1.04
CA MET A 23 -7.53 -7.54 -1.95
C MET A 23 -6.26 -6.85 -2.43
N LYS A 24 -5.14 -7.15 -1.77
CA LYS A 24 -3.89 -6.45 -2.00
C LYS A 24 -3.45 -6.78 -3.41
N ARG A 25 -3.22 -5.74 -4.20
CA ARG A 25 -2.73 -5.82 -5.57
C ARG A 25 -1.21 -5.71 -5.57
N TYR A 26 -0.62 -6.04 -6.71
CA TYR A 26 0.82 -6.00 -6.90
C TYR A 26 1.15 -4.94 -7.94
N PHE A 27 2.15 -4.14 -7.64
CA PHE A 27 2.60 -3.06 -8.50
C PHE A 27 4.12 -3.14 -8.68
N LYS A 28 4.61 -2.74 -9.85
CA LYS A 28 6.00 -2.35 -10.03
C LYS A 28 6.08 -0.84 -10.19
N VAL A 29 7.03 -0.23 -9.49
CA VAL A 29 7.29 1.21 -9.54
C VAL A 29 8.70 1.41 -10.07
N GLN A 30 8.84 2.19 -11.14
CA GLN A 30 10.14 2.64 -11.61
C GLN A 30 10.59 3.86 -10.78
N LEU A 31 11.76 3.75 -10.17
CA LEU A 31 12.41 4.86 -9.48
C LEU A 31 13.60 5.35 -10.30
N HIS A 32 13.77 6.66 -10.33
CA HIS A 32 14.95 7.32 -10.90
C HIS A 32 15.77 7.96 -9.78
N PRO A 33 16.92 7.37 -9.38
CA PRO A 33 17.78 7.96 -8.36
C PRO A 33 18.40 9.26 -8.88
N CYS A 34 18.26 10.35 -8.14
CA CYS A 34 18.93 11.61 -8.47
C CYS A 34 20.45 11.41 -8.49
N GLY A 35 21.08 11.82 -9.58
CA GLY A 35 22.53 11.67 -9.77
C GLY A 35 22.98 10.33 -10.34
N LYS A 36 22.07 9.41 -10.67
CA LYS A 36 22.39 8.17 -11.40
C LYS A 36 21.52 8.03 -12.65
N SER A 37 22.12 7.66 -13.77
CA SER A 37 21.38 7.40 -15.02
C SER A 37 20.60 6.08 -15.00
N SER A 38 20.83 5.24 -13.99
CA SER A 38 20.21 3.91 -13.86
C SER A 38 18.80 4.00 -13.30
N ARG A 39 17.83 3.42 -13.99
CA ARG A 39 16.45 3.26 -13.48
C ARG A 39 16.34 1.93 -12.75
N ILE A 40 15.66 1.93 -11.61
CA ILE A 40 15.40 0.71 -10.82
C ILE A 40 13.90 0.42 -10.79
N TRP A 41 13.54 -0.85 -10.84
CA TRP A 41 12.16 -1.29 -10.65
C TRP A 41 12.03 -1.92 -9.27
N ILE A 42 11.07 -1.45 -8.48
CA ILE A 42 10.74 -2.05 -7.20
C ILE A 42 9.35 -2.67 -7.25
N ALA A 43 9.19 -3.81 -6.58
CA ALA A 43 7.92 -4.49 -6.45
C ALA A 43 7.24 -4.11 -5.13
N ILE A 44 5.96 -3.72 -5.20
CA ILE A 44 5.17 -3.23 -4.08
C ILE A 44 3.84 -3.99 -4.02
N LYS A 45 3.42 -4.36 -2.81
CA LYS A 45 2.09 -4.90 -2.53
C LYS A 45 1.28 -3.79 -1.85
N ALA A 46 0.18 -3.36 -2.45
CA ALA A 46 -0.63 -2.23 -2.00
C ALA A 46 -2.12 -2.43 -2.37
N LYS A 47 -3.02 -1.68 -1.75
CA LYS A 47 -4.47 -1.71 -2.05
C LYS A 47 -4.82 -0.86 -3.27
N SER A 48 -4.02 0.17 -3.55
CA SER A 48 -4.23 1.10 -4.67
C SER A 48 -2.90 1.63 -5.22
N ILE A 49 -2.97 2.27 -6.39
CA ILE A 49 -1.83 2.98 -7.00
C ILE A 49 -1.31 4.08 -6.05
N GLY A 50 -2.22 4.80 -5.38
CA GLY A 50 -1.85 5.86 -4.43
C GLY A 50 -1.07 5.31 -3.23
N GLU A 51 -1.52 4.19 -2.66
CA GLU A 51 -0.77 3.54 -1.57
C GLU A 51 0.58 2.99 -2.07
N ALA A 52 0.64 2.47 -3.30
CA ALA A 52 1.91 2.05 -3.90
C ALA A 52 2.89 3.21 -4.03
N PHE A 53 2.40 4.42 -4.37
CA PHE A 53 3.22 5.63 -4.44
C PHE A 53 3.78 6.01 -3.07
N VAL A 54 2.93 6.03 -2.03
CA VAL A 54 3.36 6.35 -0.65
C VAL A 54 4.37 5.32 -0.13
N ILE A 55 4.17 4.03 -0.41
CA ILE A 55 5.13 2.99 -0.03
C ILE A 55 6.46 3.15 -0.78
N ALA A 56 6.41 3.50 -2.08
CA ALA A 56 7.60 3.74 -2.87
C ALA A 56 8.42 4.90 -2.28
N ASP A 57 7.76 6.03 -2.00
CA ASP A 57 8.37 7.23 -1.43
C ASP A 57 8.98 6.95 -0.04
N ASN A 58 8.25 6.27 0.85
CA ASN A 58 8.74 5.89 2.18
C ASN A 58 9.93 4.93 2.16
N ARG A 59 10.03 4.04 1.17
CA ARG A 59 11.19 3.14 1.02
C ARG A 59 12.45 3.85 0.54
N THR A 60 12.28 5.05 0.00
CA THR A 60 13.36 5.83 -0.59
C THR A 60 13.88 6.96 0.30
N LEU A 61 13.48 7.03 1.57
CA LEU A 61 13.85 8.12 2.50
C LEU A 61 15.36 8.40 2.60
N ASP A 62 16.22 7.39 2.37
CA ASP A 62 17.68 7.52 2.45
C ASP A 62 18.37 8.00 1.15
N THR A 63 17.66 8.12 0.03
CA THR A 63 18.26 8.53 -1.25
C THR A 63 17.24 9.33 -2.06
N SER A 64 17.63 10.46 -2.66
CA SER A 64 16.69 11.25 -3.46
C SER A 64 16.32 10.50 -4.75
N PHE A 65 15.02 10.27 -5.02
CA PHE A 65 14.54 9.72 -6.29
C PHE A 65 13.39 10.56 -6.84
N ILE A 66 13.17 10.43 -8.14
CA ILE A 66 12.00 10.95 -8.84
C ILE A 66 11.14 9.75 -9.26
N ILE A 67 9.88 9.75 -8.82
CA ILE A 67 8.84 8.86 -9.34
C ILE A 67 8.16 9.61 -10.48
N CYS A 68 8.46 9.24 -11.73
CA CYS A 68 7.85 9.91 -12.88
C CYS A 68 6.39 9.47 -13.07
N ASP A 69 5.54 10.36 -13.58
CA ASP A 69 4.17 10.00 -13.95
C ASP A 69 4.18 8.88 -15.02
N GLY A 70 3.33 7.87 -14.87
CA GLY A 70 3.35 6.63 -15.68
C GLY A 70 4.36 5.55 -15.24
N SER A 71 5.07 5.72 -14.13
CA SER A 71 6.07 4.76 -13.62
C SER A 71 5.50 3.63 -12.77
N ILE A 72 4.18 3.62 -12.50
CA ILE A 72 3.50 2.61 -11.67
C ILE A 72 2.65 1.73 -12.57
N ILE A 73 2.92 0.43 -12.55
CA ILE A 73 2.21 -0.56 -13.36
C ILE A 73 1.69 -1.64 -12.41
N GLU A 74 0.39 -1.92 -12.48
CA GLU A 74 -0.19 -3.10 -11.83
C GLU A 74 0.33 -4.36 -12.52
N ILE A 75 0.81 -5.33 -11.73
CA ILE A 75 1.41 -6.58 -12.20
C ILE A 75 0.71 -7.76 -11.58
N THR A 76 0.93 -8.93 -12.17
CA THR A 76 0.47 -10.19 -11.59
C THR A 76 1.27 -10.56 -10.35
N GLN A 77 0.68 -11.38 -9.48
CA GLN A 77 1.37 -11.97 -8.32
C GLN A 77 2.63 -12.76 -8.74
N ARG A 78 2.58 -13.45 -9.88
CA ARG A 78 3.73 -14.19 -10.42
C ARG A 78 4.90 -13.27 -10.75
N GLU A 79 4.64 -12.15 -11.44
CA GLU A 79 5.67 -11.14 -11.74
C GLU A 79 6.24 -10.53 -10.47
N TYR A 80 5.39 -10.25 -9.47
CA TYR A 80 5.83 -9.73 -8.18
C TYR A 80 6.85 -10.67 -7.52
N TYR A 81 6.54 -11.97 -7.42
CA TYR A 81 7.46 -12.95 -6.87
C TYR A 81 8.74 -13.10 -7.70
N GLY A 82 8.64 -12.98 -9.02
CA GLY A 82 9.80 -12.98 -9.91
C GLY A 82 10.73 -11.77 -9.71
N LEU A 83 10.19 -10.61 -9.34
CA LEU A 83 10.97 -9.40 -9.09
C LEU A 83 11.64 -9.43 -7.71
N ILE A 84 10.94 -9.84 -6.65
CA ILE A 84 11.53 -9.91 -5.30
C ILE A 84 12.59 -11.01 -5.19
N SER A 85 12.48 -12.10 -5.97
CA SER A 85 13.44 -13.20 -5.93
C SER A 85 14.77 -12.89 -6.63
N ARG A 86 14.84 -11.80 -7.41
CA ARG A 86 16.06 -11.37 -8.12
C ARG A 86 16.92 -10.39 -7.33
N THR A 87 16.48 -10.01 -6.13
CA THR A 87 17.24 -9.14 -5.22
C THR A 87 17.95 -10.02 -4.18
N VAL A 88 19.05 -10.66 -4.60
CA VAL A 88 20.04 -11.33 -3.74
C VAL A 88 21.42 -10.82 -4.09
#